data_AF-A0A699XHH7-F1
#
_entry.id   AF-A0A699XHH7-F1
#
_cell.length_a   1.000
_cell.length_b   1.000
_cell.length_c   1.000
_cell.angle_alpha   90.00
_cell.angle_beta   90.00
_cell.angle_gamma   90.00
#
_symmetry.space_group_name_H-M   'P 1'
#
loop_
_entity.id
_entity.type
_entity.pdbx_description
1 polymer ?
#
loop_
_entity_poly.entity_id
_entity_poly.type
_entity_poly.pdbx_seq_one_letter_code
_entity_poly.pdbx_strand_id
1 'polypeptide(L)'
;VLSQRKYATEILEGAHMASCNSSRTPIDTESKLGDDGDLIFDPTLYRSLAGSLQYLTFTRPEISYAVQHVCLYMHDHRKPHFSALKRILR
;
A
#
# COMPACT_ATOMS: atom_id res chain seq x y z
N VAL A 1 -20.47 6.56 -12.71
CA VAL A 1 -20.03 5.28 -12.10
C VAL A 1 -18.52 5.30 -12.01
N LEU A 2 -17.95 5.22 -10.80
CA LEU A 2 -16.50 5.12 -10.63
C LEU A 2 -16.04 3.75 -11.14
N SER A 3 -15.14 3.71 -12.12
CA SER A 3 -14.58 2.44 -12.59
C SER A 3 -13.46 2.02 -11.64
N GLN A 4 -13.57 0.82 -11.06
CA GLN A 4 -12.57 0.23 -10.16
C GLN A 4 -11.17 0.25 -10.80
N ARG A 5 -11.11 -0.05 -12.10
CA ARG A 5 -9.87 0.00 -12.89
C ARG A 5 -9.29 1.40 -12.97
N LYS A 6 -10.14 2.41 -13.23
CA LYS A 6 -9.71 3.82 -13.30
C LYS A 6 -9.16 4.27 -11.95
N TYR A 7 -9.85 3.94 -10.87
CA TYR A 7 -9.43 4.29 -9.51
C TYR A 7 -8.09 3.62 -9.16
N ALA A 8 -7.91 2.33 -9.49
CA ALA A 8 -6.63 1.65 -9.29
C ALA A 8 -5.48 2.32 -10.09
N THR A 9 -5.73 2.75 -11.32
CA THR A 9 -4.75 3.50 -12.13
C THR A 9 -4.40 4.86 -11.50
N GLU A 10 -5.39 5.62 -11.03
CA GLU A 10 -5.17 6.90 -10.35
C GLU A 10 -4.30 6.75 -9.09
N ILE A 11 -4.49 5.67 -8.31
CA ILE A 11 -3.63 5.36 -7.16
C ILE A 11 -2.19 5.08 -7.61
N LEU A 12 -2.00 4.28 -8.67
CA LEU A 12 -0.69 3.95 -9.21
C LEU A 12 0.05 5.19 -9.72
N GLU A 13 -0.64 6.10 -10.38
CA GLU A 13 -0.10 7.38 -10.85
C GLU A 13 0.32 8.26 -9.67
N GLY A 14 -0.53 8.39 -8.65
CA GLY A 14 -0.23 9.13 -7.42
C GLY A 14 0.94 8.57 -6.61
N ALA A 15 1.21 7.26 -6.75
CA ALA A 15 2.38 6.61 -6.15
C ALA A 15 3.64 6.63 -7.04
N HIS A 16 3.56 7.19 -8.26
CA HIS A 16 4.59 7.08 -9.30
C HIS A 16 4.96 5.62 -9.67
N MET A 17 3.97 4.73 -9.65
CA MET A 17 4.11 3.29 -9.89
C MET A 17 3.37 2.79 -11.13
N ALA A 18 2.86 3.68 -11.99
CA ALA A 18 2.11 3.31 -13.19
C ALA A 18 2.85 2.37 -14.16
N SER A 19 4.20 2.40 -14.17
CA SER A 19 5.05 1.53 -14.99
C SER A 19 5.64 0.33 -14.23
N CYS A 20 5.24 0.10 -12.98
CA CYS A 20 5.78 -0.98 -12.18
C CYS A 20 5.24 -2.35 -12.62
N ASN A 21 6.13 -3.35 -12.70
CA ASN A 21 5.75 -4.73 -12.93
C ASN A 21 4.90 -5.29 -11.77
N SER A 22 3.91 -6.10 -12.11
CA SER A 22 2.99 -6.73 -11.16
C SER A 22 3.70 -7.69 -10.21
N SER A 23 3.25 -7.74 -8.96
CA SER A 23 3.72 -8.70 -7.96
C SER A 23 2.75 -9.88 -7.86
N ARG A 24 3.28 -11.10 -7.70
CA ARG A 24 2.45 -12.29 -7.42
C ARG A 24 1.96 -12.36 -5.98
N THR A 25 2.63 -11.66 -5.07
CA THR A 25 2.32 -11.70 -3.63
C THR A 25 2.19 -10.27 -3.11
N PRO A 26 1.04 -9.88 -2.55
CA PRO A 26 0.80 -8.51 -2.10
C PRO A 26 1.60 -8.16 -0.83
N ILE A 27 1.96 -9.17 -0.02
CA ILE A 27 2.81 -9.02 1.17
C ILE A 27 3.69 -10.26 1.31
N ASP A 28 4.88 -10.08 1.89
CA ASP A 28 5.71 -11.19 2.31
C ASP A 28 5.32 -11.55 3.75
N THR A 29 4.65 -12.70 3.92
CA THR A 29 4.18 -13.17 5.24
C THR A 29 5.33 -13.55 6.19
N GLU A 30 6.54 -13.76 5.67
CA GLU A 30 7.72 -14.15 6.45
C GLU A 30 8.45 -12.92 7.03
N SER A 31 8.32 -11.74 6.41
CA SER A 31 8.92 -10.51 6.94
C SER A 31 7.99 -9.89 7.96
N LYS A 32 8.23 -10.11 9.26
CA LYS A 32 7.61 -9.29 10.30
C LYS A 32 8.01 -7.83 10.03
N LEU A 33 7.02 -6.98 9.74
CA LEU A 33 7.22 -5.53 9.72
C LEU A 33 7.53 -5.13 11.17
N GLY A 34 8.82 -5.08 11.50
CA GLY A 34 9.28 -4.67 12.82
C GLY A 34 9.32 -3.14 12.93
N ASP A 35 9.46 -2.65 14.16
CA ASP A 35 9.68 -1.23 14.46
C ASP A 35 11.13 -0.81 14.16
N ASP A 36 11.83 -1.49 13.26
CA ASP A 36 13.21 -1.22 12.87
C ASP A 36 13.25 -0.50 11.52
N GLY A 37 14.10 0.52 11.43
CA GLY A 37 14.33 1.30 10.20
C GLY A 37 13.89 2.76 10.29
N ASP A 38 14.30 3.52 9.29
CA ASP A 38 14.12 4.98 9.27
C ASP A 38 12.65 5.38 9.12
N LEU A 39 12.30 6.49 9.76
CA LEU A 39 11.04 7.20 9.51
C LEU A 39 10.93 7.60 8.04
N ILE A 40 9.70 7.61 7.54
CA ILE A 40 9.41 8.12 6.20
C ILE A 40 9.47 9.64 6.21
N PHE A 41 9.99 10.20 5.12
CA PHE A 41 10.12 11.63 4.93
C PHE A 41 8.76 12.34 4.73
N ASP A 42 7.83 11.72 4.00
CA ASP A 42 6.49 12.26 3.74
C ASP A 42 5.37 11.37 4.32
N PRO A 43 4.84 11.71 5.51
CA PRO A 43 3.74 11.01 6.15
C PRO A 43 2.41 11.13 5.40
N THR A 44 2.25 12.18 4.59
CA THR A 44 0.99 12.49 3.91
C THR A 44 0.77 11.54 2.76
N LEU A 45 1.81 11.30 1.95
CA LEU A 45 1.77 10.34 0.87
C LEU A 45 1.42 8.93 1.37
N TYR A 46 2.06 8.49 2.46
CA TYR A 46 1.78 7.17 3.05
C TYR A 46 0.30 7.03 3.42
N ARG A 47 -0.25 7.99 4.18
CA ARG A 47 -1.65 7.95 4.64
C ARG A 47 -2.65 8.03 3.49
N SER A 48 -2.37 8.84 2.48
CA SER A 48 -3.22 8.96 1.28
C SER A 48 -3.31 7.64 0.52
N LEU A 49 -2.17 6.99 0.29
CA LEU A 49 -2.12 5.70 -0.40
C LEU A 49 -2.74 4.58 0.45
N ALA A 50 -2.47 4.55 1.75
CA ALA A 50 -3.07 3.57 2.67
C ALA A 50 -4.61 3.69 2.69
N GLY A 51 -5.14 4.91 2.78
CA GLY A 51 -6.58 5.15 2.71
C GLY A 51 -7.19 4.74 1.36
N SER A 52 -6.48 5.00 0.26
CA SER A 52 -6.94 4.61 -1.08
C SER A 52 -6.95 3.08 -1.27
N LEU A 53 -5.92 2.40 -0.77
CA LEU A 53 -5.87 0.93 -0.71
C LEU A 53 -6.99 0.35 0.14
N GLN A 54 -7.29 1.00 1.28
CA GLN A 54 -8.37 0.57 2.15
C GLN A 54 -9.74 0.65 1.46
N TYR A 55 -9.98 1.68 0.64
CA TYR A 55 -11.17 1.70 -0.21
C TYR A 55 -11.17 0.55 -1.23
N LEU A 56 -10.01 0.23 -1.82
CA LEU A 56 -9.89 -0.83 -2.81
C LEU A 56 -10.29 -2.21 -2.23
N THR A 57 -10.04 -2.45 -0.93
CA THR A 57 -10.41 -3.71 -0.25
C THR A 57 -11.89 -4.06 -0.31
N PHE A 58 -12.79 -3.06 -0.41
CA PHE A 58 -14.23 -3.31 -0.57
C PHE A 58 -14.55 -4.06 -1.86
N THR A 59 -13.73 -3.88 -2.89
CA THR A 59 -13.91 -4.50 -4.22
C THR A 59 -12.88 -5.58 -4.52
N ARG A 60 -11.77 -5.61 -3.78
CA ARG A 60 -10.63 -6.52 -3.96
C ARG A 60 -10.25 -7.16 -2.62
N PRO A 61 -11.01 -8.16 -2.14
CA PRO A 61 -10.77 -8.78 -0.85
C PRO A 61 -9.44 -9.54 -0.77
N GLU A 62 -8.84 -9.89 -1.92
CA GLU A 62 -7.59 -10.63 -2.00
C GLU A 62 -6.38 -9.85 -1.47
N ILE A 63 -6.47 -8.51 -1.41
CA ILE A 63 -5.42 -7.65 -0.84
C ILE A 63 -5.73 -7.20 0.58
N SER A 64 -6.93 -7.50 1.13
CA SER A 64 -7.39 -6.96 2.40
C SER A 64 -6.42 -7.21 3.55
N TYR A 65 -5.90 -8.44 3.66
CA TYR A 65 -4.93 -8.79 4.71
C TYR A 65 -3.67 -7.92 4.65
N ALA A 66 -3.11 -7.75 3.45
CA ALA A 66 -1.90 -6.95 3.25
C ALA A 66 -2.16 -5.46 3.57
N VAL A 67 -3.30 -4.95 3.14
CA VAL A 67 -3.72 -3.56 3.42
C VAL A 67 -3.95 -3.35 4.91
N GLN A 68 -4.65 -4.26 5.59
CA GLN A 68 -4.86 -4.18 7.04
C GLN A 68 -3.52 -4.12 7.78
N HIS A 69 -2.56 -4.98 7.40
CA HIS A 69 -1.24 -5.03 8.02
C HIS A 69 -0.49 -3.71 7.91
N VAL A 70 -0.43 -3.08 6.74
CA VAL A 70 0.25 -1.78 6.59
C VAL A 70 -0.50 -0.65 7.30
N CYS A 71 -1.83 -0.77 7.43
CA CYS A 71 -2.65 0.20 8.16
C CYS A 71 -2.42 0.18 9.68
N LEU A 72 -1.92 -0.92 10.26
CA LEU A 72 -1.53 -0.96 11.68
C LEU A 72 -0.43 0.06 12.01
N TYR A 73 0.39 0.42 11.03
CA TYR A 73 1.54 1.31 11.20
C TYR A 73 1.28 2.75 10.68
N MET A 74 0.03 3.18 10.56
CA MET A 74 -0.30 4.55 10.11
C MET A 74 0.19 5.66 11.06
N HIS A 75 0.40 5.33 12.33
CA HIS A 75 0.86 6.27 13.35
C HIS A 75 2.40 6.37 13.45
N ASP A 76 3.12 5.28 13.14
CA ASP A 76 4.59 5.23 13.08
C ASP A 76 5.02 4.50 11.78
N HIS A 77 5.02 5.26 10.68
CA HIS A 77 5.24 4.73 9.34
C HIS A 77 6.73 4.87 8.99
N ARG A 78 7.36 3.74 8.71
CA ARG A 78 8.80 3.60 8.46
C ARG A 78 9.07 3.09 7.06
N LYS A 79 10.29 3.25 6.57
CA LYS A 79 10.68 2.81 5.22
C LYS A 79 10.26 1.35 4.89
N PRO A 80 10.34 0.37 5.82
CA PRO A 80 9.83 -0.98 5.57
C PRO A 80 8.32 -1.02 5.34
N HIS A 81 7.54 -0.27 6.12
CA HIS A 81 6.08 -0.16 5.98
C HIS A 81 5.70 0.41 4.61
N PHE A 82 6.42 1.44 4.14
CA PHE A 82 6.18 1.99 2.80
C PHE A 82 6.61 1.05 1.67
N SER A 83 7.67 0.26 1.89
CA SER A 83 8.05 -0.78 0.94
C SER A 83 6.96 -1.84 0.77
N ALA A 84 6.38 -2.29 1.88
CA ALA A 84 5.24 -3.21 1.88
C ALA A 84 4.02 -2.59 1.19
N LEU A 85 3.69 -1.33 1.49
CA LEU A 85 2.61 -0.60 0.82
C LEU A 85 2.82 -0.54 -0.70
N LYS A 86 4.03 -0.20 -1.15
CA LYS A 86 4.37 -0.21 -2.59
C LYS A 86 4.29 -1.60 -3.20
N ARG A 87 4.59 -2.67 -2.45
CA ARG A 87 4.43 -4.05 -2.93
C ARG A 87 2.97 -4.40 -3.18
N ILE A 88 2.04 -3.92 -2.34
CA ILE A 88 0.58 -4.11 -2.54
C ILE A 88 0.12 -3.42 -3.82
N LEU A 89 0.71 -2.27 -4.15
CA LEU A 89 0.38 -1.52 -5.36
C LEU A 89 0.85 -2.21 -6.65
N ARG A 90 1.82 -3.12 -6.60
CA ARG A 90 2.33 -3.84 -7.78
C ARG A 90 1.43 -5.01 -8.16
#